data_AF-A0A015JZM7-F1
#
_entry.id   AF-A0A015JZM7-F1
#
_cell.length_a   1.000
_cell.length_b   1.000
_cell.length_c   1.000
_cell.angle_alpha   90.00
_cell.angle_beta   90.00
_cell.angle_gamma   90.00
#
_symmetry.space_group_name_H-M   'P 1'
#
loop_
_entity.id
_entity.type
_entity.pdbx_description
1 polymer ?
#
loop_
_entity_poly.entity_id
_entity_poly.type
_entity_poly.pdbx_seq_one_letter_code
_entity_poly.pdbx_strand_id
1 'polypeptide(L)'
;MGGGENSCSELVAQIRAFTQYEKPYDLEYVLGIDNVFLWWRLCNPVRPEEHYIQQLAMKILSITPHNAGCERVFSIIGWMANKRRTRFNVFNLD
;
A
#
# COMPACT_ATOMS: atom_id res chain seq x y z
N MET A 1 9.24 -28.21 17.19
CA MET A 1 10.27 -27.32 16.63
C MET A 1 11.31 -28.22 15.98
N GLY A 2 11.24 -28.38 14.65
CA GLY A 2 12.11 -29.30 13.90
C GLY A 2 13.00 -28.50 12.96
N GLY A 3 14.30 -28.45 13.26
CA GLY A 3 15.34 -28.01 12.33
C GLY A 3 16.28 -29.18 12.11
N GLY A 4 16.48 -29.59 10.86
CA GLY A 4 17.46 -30.62 10.53
C GLY A 4 18.87 -30.15 10.88
N GLU A 5 19.81 -31.10 11.01
CA GLU A 5 21.18 -30.85 11.50
C GLU A 5 21.91 -29.70 10.77
N ASN A 6 21.54 -29.40 9.52
CA ASN A 6 22.15 -28.37 8.68
C ASN A 6 21.29 -27.11 8.46
N SER A 7 20.13 -26.97 9.11
CA SER A 7 19.21 -25.86 8.80
C SER A 7 19.81 -24.49 9.12
N CYS A 8 20.67 -24.41 10.13
CA CYS A 8 21.35 -23.17 10.51
C CYS A 8 22.41 -22.76 9.48
N SER A 9 23.23 -23.70 9.02
CA SER A 9 24.28 -23.43 8.03
C SER A 9 23.70 -23.04 6.67
N GLU A 10 22.58 -23.64 6.28
CA GLU A 10 21.86 -23.30 5.07
C GLU A 10 21.28 -21.88 5.12
N LEU A 11 20.68 -21.48 6.24
CA LEU A 11 20.20 -20.11 6.45
C LEU A 11 21.35 -19.09 6.36
N VAL A 12 22.48 -19.38 6.99
CA VAL A 12 23.68 -18.50 6.94
C VAL A 12 24.19 -18.37 5.50
N ALA A 13 24.21 -19.45 4.73
CA ALA A 13 24.59 -19.41 3.32
C ALA A 13 23.64 -18.56 2.48
N GLN A 14 22.33 -18.68 2.69
CA GLN A 14 21.30 -17.87 2.01
C GLN A 14 21.45 -16.38 2.33
N ILE A 15 21.65 -16.02 3.60
CA ILE A 15 21.87 -14.62 4.02
C ILE A 15 23.12 -14.06 3.35
N ARG A 16 24.23 -14.82 3.36
CA ARG A 16 25.47 -14.39 2.70
C ARG A 16 25.25 -14.14 1.20
N ALA A 17 24.63 -15.08 0.50
CA ALA A 17 24.32 -14.97 -0.92
C ALA A 17 23.45 -13.75 -1.22
N PHE A 18 22.44 -13.49 -0.40
CA PHE A 18 21.60 -12.28 -0.50
C PHE A 18 22.44 -11.00 -0.35
N THR A 19 23.29 -10.90 0.68
CA THR A 19 24.13 -9.71 0.90
C THR A 19 25.18 -9.47 -0.18
N GLN A 20 25.61 -10.54 -0.85
CA GLN A 20 26.57 -10.50 -1.95
C GLN A 20 25.87 -10.35 -3.32
N TYR A 21 24.54 -10.28 -3.34
CA TYR A 21 23.74 -10.20 -4.57
C TYR A 21 24.04 -11.35 -5.54
N GLU A 22 24.21 -12.56 -5.00
CA GLU A 22 24.40 -13.79 -5.76
C GLU A 22 23.06 -14.40 -6.17
N LYS A 23 23.05 -15.21 -7.23
CA LYS A 23 21.86 -15.98 -7.66
C LYS A 23 21.30 -16.83 -6.51
N PRO A 24 19.98 -16.86 -6.28
CA PRO A 24 18.90 -16.28 -7.09
C PRO A 24 18.44 -14.87 -6.64
N TYR A 25 19.23 -14.17 -5.81
CA TYR A 25 18.88 -12.88 -5.24
C TYR A 25 19.36 -11.69 -6.08
N ASP A 26 20.01 -11.94 -7.22
CA ASP A 26 20.47 -10.97 -8.23
C ASP A 26 19.31 -10.41 -9.07
N LEU A 27 18.21 -10.06 -8.41
CA LEU A 27 16.97 -9.61 -9.05
C LEU A 27 16.98 -8.09 -9.20
N GLU A 28 16.73 -7.61 -10.41
CA GLU A 28 16.51 -6.18 -10.64
C GLU A 28 15.23 -5.71 -9.93
N TYR A 29 15.28 -4.50 -9.39
CA TYR A 29 14.08 -3.88 -8.82
C TYR A 29 13.10 -3.54 -9.95
N VAL A 30 11.94 -4.18 -9.95
CA VAL A 30 10.87 -3.87 -10.89
C VAL A 30 9.85 -2.95 -10.23
N LEU A 31 9.76 -1.72 -10.76
CA LEU A 31 8.80 -0.73 -10.29
C LEU A 31 7.36 -1.26 -10.43
N GLY A 32 6.59 -1.19 -9.35
CA GLY A 32 5.16 -1.54 -9.35
C GLY A 32 4.84 -3.02 -9.15
N ILE A 33 5.83 -3.92 -9.14
CA ILE A 33 5.62 -5.32 -8.70
C ILE A 33 5.40 -5.37 -7.20
N ASP A 34 6.23 -4.64 -6.46
CA ASP A 34 6.18 -4.59 -5.01
C ASP A 34 5.63 -3.27 -4.50
N ASN A 35 5.04 -3.31 -3.31
CA ASN A 35 4.63 -2.11 -2.60
C ASN A 35 4.79 -2.30 -1.09
N VAL A 36 4.88 -1.18 -0.38
CA VAL A 36 5.13 -1.17 1.07
C VAL A 36 4.03 -1.90 1.86
N PHE A 37 2.80 -1.97 1.34
CA PHE A 37 1.71 -2.75 1.96
C PHE A 37 1.94 -4.26 1.83
N LEU A 38 2.44 -4.73 0.68
CA LEU A 38 2.80 -6.13 0.47
C LEU A 38 3.95 -6.54 1.40
N TRP A 39 4.97 -5.71 1.54
CA TRP A 39 6.07 -5.93 2.48
C TRP A 39 5.56 -6.12 3.92
N TRP A 40 4.76 -5.17 4.42
CA TRP A 40 4.20 -5.28 5.76
C TRP A 40 3.28 -6.49 5.91
N ARG A 41 2.50 -6.87 4.89
CA ARG A 41 1.68 -8.11 4.91
C ARG A 41 2.51 -9.38 4.98
N LEU A 42 3.68 -9.41 4.34
CA LEU A 42 4.60 -10.55 4.36
C LEU A 42 5.31 -10.72 5.71
N CYS A 43 5.45 -9.65 6.48
CA CYS A 43 5.87 -9.74 7.89
C CYS A 43 4.80 -10.46 8.71
N ASN A 44 4.78 -11.78 8.65
CA ASN A 44 3.88 -12.65 9.41
C ASN A 44 4.56 -13.05 10.73
N PRO A 45 4.28 -12.42 11.87
CA PRO A 45 4.75 -12.89 13.16
C PRO A 45 4.20 -14.30 13.45
N VAL A 46 4.95 -15.03 14.26
CA VAL A 46 4.68 -16.43 14.63
C VAL A 46 3.34 -16.58 15.36
N ARG A 47 2.79 -15.48 15.91
CA ARG A 47 1.56 -15.47 16.71
C ARG A 47 0.59 -14.37 16.27
N PRO A 48 -0.70 -14.71 16.07
CA PRO A 48 -1.77 -13.75 15.74
C PRO A 48 -1.97 -12.62 16.76
N GLU A 49 -1.54 -12.82 18.00
CA GLU A 49 -1.65 -11.82 19.06
C GLU A 49 -0.53 -10.76 19.05
N GLU A 50 0.48 -10.86 18.17
CA GLU A 50 1.66 -9.97 18.18
C GLU A 50 1.74 -9.01 16.96
N HIS A 51 0.70 -8.97 16.12
CA HIS A 51 0.67 -8.16 14.89
C HIS A 51 0.52 -6.63 15.10
N TYR A 52 0.71 -6.09 16.30
CA TYR A 52 0.41 -4.68 16.60
C TYR A 52 1.21 -3.69 15.73
N ILE A 53 2.50 -3.95 15.51
CA ILE A 53 3.37 -3.08 14.70
C ILE A 53 2.94 -3.11 13.24
N GLN A 54 2.66 -4.29 12.70
CA GLN A 54 2.16 -4.46 11.34
C GLN A 54 0.83 -3.73 11.15
N GLN A 55 -0.12 -3.91 12.07
CA GLN A 55 -1.41 -3.22 12.02
C GLN A 55 -1.27 -1.70 12.11
N LEU A 56 -0.38 -1.21 12.96
CA LEU A 56 -0.10 0.22 13.09
C LEU A 56 0.51 0.77 11.80
N ALA A 57 1.51 0.10 11.23
CA ALA A 57 2.15 0.51 9.99
C ALA A 57 1.14 0.56 8.84
N MET A 58 0.29 -0.46 8.69
CA MET A 58 -0.78 -0.49 7.69
C MET A 58 -1.76 0.68 7.85
N LYS A 59 -2.12 1.04 9.09
CA LYS A 59 -2.97 2.21 9.36
C LYS A 59 -2.28 3.51 8.96
N ILE A 60 -1.02 3.71 9.36
CA ILE A 60 -0.26 4.91 9.01
C ILE A 60 -0.13 5.05 7.48
N LEU A 61 0.18 3.96 6.78
CA LEU A 61 0.30 3.94 5.33
C LEU A 61 -1.02 4.22 4.61
N SER A 62 -2.16 3.91 5.23
CA SER A 62 -3.48 4.25 4.67
C SER A 62 -3.82 5.74 4.78
N ILE A 63 -3.09 6.50 5.59
CA ILE A 63 -3.28 7.96 5.70
C ILE A 63 -2.75 8.61 4.43
N THR A 64 -3.67 9.17 3.65
CA THR A 64 -3.29 9.96 2.49
C THR A 64 -2.76 11.32 2.97
N PRO A 65 -1.53 11.73 2.59
CA PRO A 65 -0.92 12.96 3.11
C PRO A 65 -1.58 14.24 2.58
N HIS A 66 -2.55 14.12 1.67
CA HIS A 66 -3.30 15.24 1.12
C HIS A 66 -4.81 15.00 1.19
N ASN A 67 -5.58 16.08 1.14
CA ASN A 67 -7.04 16.05 1.06
C ASN A 67 -7.59 16.05 -0.38
N ALA A 68 -6.73 16.12 -1.43
CA ALA A 68 -7.14 16.25 -2.82
C ALA A 68 -8.11 15.15 -3.31
N GLY A 69 -7.97 13.92 -2.76
CA GLY A 69 -8.91 12.83 -3.01
C GLY A 69 -10.32 13.16 -2.50
N CYS A 70 -10.42 13.66 -1.27
CA CYS A 70 -11.68 14.11 -0.68
C CYS A 70 -12.26 15.32 -1.40
N GLU A 71 -11.43 16.31 -1.76
CA GLU A 71 -11.86 17.49 -2.53
C GLU A 71 -12.43 17.11 -3.90
N ARG A 72 -11.83 16.13 -4.58
CA ARG A 72 -12.36 15.60 -5.84
C ARG A 72 -13.75 15.00 -5.65
N VAL A 73 -13.93 14.18 -4.62
CA VAL A 73 -15.23 13.57 -4.28
C VAL A 73 -16.26 14.66 -3.95
N PHE A 74 -15.89 15.64 -3.11
CA PHE A 74 -16.77 16.77 -2.80
C PHE A 74 -17.11 17.62 -4.01
N SER A 75 -16.20 17.80 -4.96
CA SER A 75 -16.48 18.53 -6.21
C SER A 75 -17.49 17.79 -7.09
N ILE A 76 -17.35 16.47 -7.21
CA ILE A 76 -18.29 15.62 -7.96
C ILE A 76 -19.67 15.64 -7.31
N ILE A 77 -19.73 15.46 -5.98
CA ILE A 77 -20.98 15.53 -5.23
C ILE A 77 -21.58 16.95 -5.31
N GLY A 78 -20.76 17.99 -5.19
CA GLY A 78 -21.17 19.38 -5.31
C GLY A 78 -21.77 19.68 -6.69
N TRP A 79 -21.22 19.09 -7.75
CA TRP A 79 -21.80 19.18 -9.10
C TRP A 79 -23.14 18.42 -9.22
N MET A 80 -23.25 17.22 -8.65
CA MET A 80 -24.51 16.45 -8.66
C MET A 80 -25.61 17.08 -7.79
N ALA A 81 -25.22 17.63 -6.64
CA ALA A 81 -26.12 18.21 -5.65
C ALA A 81 -26.53 19.65 -5.99
N ASN A 82 -25.67 20.43 -6.65
CA ASN A 82 -26.11 21.67 -7.29
C ASN A 82 -26.95 21.31 -8.51
N LYS A 83 -28.26 21.22 -8.29
CA LYS A 83 -29.31 21.38 -9.31
C LYS A 83 -28.81 22.41 -10.31
N ARG A 84 -28.67 22.00 -11.59
CA ARG A 84 -28.36 22.88 -12.72
C ARG A 84 -29.04 24.23 -12.48
N ARG A 85 -28.29 25.27 -12.13
CA ARG A 85 -28.72 26.63 -12.43
C ARG A 85 -28.64 26.74 -13.94
N THR A 86 -29.61 26.16 -14.64
CA THR A 86 -30.03 26.72 -15.92
C THR A 86 -30.42 28.14 -15.59
N ARG A 87 -29.47 29.07 -15.76
CA ARG A 87 -29.78 30.47 -16.02
C ARG A 87 -30.53 30.49 -17.35
N PHE A 88 -31.78 30.05 -17.34
CA PHE A 88 -32.71 30.50 -18.35
C PHE A 88 -32.92 31.97 -18.03
N ASN A 89 -32.20 32.83 -18.75
CA ASN A 89 -32.48 34.25 -18.77
C ASN A 89 -33.94 34.41 -19.18
N VAL A 90 -34.77 34.89 -18.26
CA VAL A 90 -36.18 35.25 -18.50
C VAL A 90 -36.25 36.61 -19.23
N PHE A 91 -35.39 36.80 -20.24
CA PHE A 91 -35.34 38.03 -21.01
C PHE A 91 -36.05 37.94 -22.37
N ASN A 92 -36.69 36.80 -22.70
CA ASN A 92 -37.40 36.63 -23.98
C ASN A 92 -38.75 35.91 -23.77
N LEU A 93 -39.67 36.54 -23.04
CA LEU A 93 -41.10 36.25 -23.15
C LEU A 93 -41.80 37.57 -23.47
N ASP A 94 -41.63 37.98 -24.73
CA ASP A 94 -42.58 38.85 -25.43
C ASP A 94 -43.90 38.08 -25.67
#